data_AF-A0AAE0C8P1-F1
#
_entry.id   AF-A0AAE0C8P1-F1
#
_cell.length_a   1.000
_cell.length_b   1.000
_cell.length_c   1.000
_cell.angle_alpha   90.00
_cell.angle_beta   90.00
_cell.angle_gamma   90.00
#
_symmetry.space_group_name_H-M   'P 1'
#
loop_
_entity.id
_entity.type
_entity.pdbx_description
1 polymer ?
#
loop_
_entity_poly.entity_id
_entity_poly.type
_entity_poly.pdbx_seq_one_letter_code
_entity_poly.pdbx_strand_id
1 'polypeptide(L)'
;MGEGDECAGLAHLEASQHEEAMATFSEAALQLMQLPDCASATQVIPASENLLPSAFDKDSSDRLLQGSRMDIRISRQRLKLCVQYKLAAMLLGRVQQLRKPPSEGGAADKVEVSRLSRHLTSLRVDAKYRIIYLRGAVHHNMEARNFGFAKRTLELLISKCPPALRAGFKVQLKKCESHSASNSSVPPSENAALFDSQTAEILGQDFFTCTVCEAHFSQALTACAHCGSQLKSHHQG
;
A
#
# COMPACT_ATOMS: atom_id res chain seq x y z
N MET A 1 16.51 20.16 3.74
CA MET A 1 16.61 18.87 4.45
C MET A 1 16.76 17.82 3.37
N GLY A 2 17.86 17.07 3.40
CA GLY A 2 18.44 16.41 2.22
C GLY A 2 17.61 15.26 1.66
N GLU A 3 17.62 15.15 0.34
CA GLU A 3 17.25 13.96 -0.44
C GLU A 3 18.26 12.84 -0.15
N GLY A 4 18.22 12.33 1.09
CA GLY A 4 19.09 11.27 1.58
C GLY A 4 18.55 9.90 1.19
N ASP A 5 19.00 9.42 0.03
CA ASP A 5 19.18 8.01 -0.32
C ASP A 5 18.05 7.04 0.09
N GLU A 6 16.86 7.19 -0.50
CA GLU A 6 15.72 6.28 -0.31
C GLU A 6 16.07 4.80 -0.58
N CYS A 7 17.17 4.55 -1.32
CA CYS A 7 17.64 3.21 -1.67
C CYS A 7 18.95 2.78 -0.96
N ALA A 8 19.45 3.53 0.04
CA ALA A 8 20.70 3.23 0.76
C ALA A 8 20.78 1.81 1.35
N GLY A 9 19.63 1.22 1.70
CA GLY A 9 19.55 -0.15 2.26
C GLY A 9 19.45 -1.28 1.23
N LEU A 10 19.50 -0.98 -0.07
CA LEU A 10 19.15 -1.94 -1.13
C LEU A 10 20.33 -2.41 -1.98
N ALA A 11 21.51 -1.81 -1.80
CA ALA A 11 22.69 -1.96 -2.67
C ALA A 11 23.20 -3.40 -2.83
N HIS A 12 22.77 -4.34 -1.98
CA HIS A 12 23.31 -5.69 -1.94
C HIS A 12 22.27 -6.82 -2.09
N LEU A 13 20.98 -6.53 -2.24
CA LEU A 13 19.94 -7.55 -2.23
C LEU A 13 19.79 -8.25 -3.59
N GLU A 14 20.34 -9.46 -3.70
CA GLU A 14 20.09 -10.42 -4.79
C GLU A 14 18.61 -10.88 -4.80
N ALA A 15 18.16 -11.53 -5.89
CA ALA A 15 16.77 -11.97 -6.02
C ALA A 15 16.31 -12.90 -4.87
N SER A 16 17.19 -13.79 -4.41
CA SER A 16 16.95 -14.66 -3.25
C SER A 16 16.81 -13.89 -1.94
N GLN A 17 17.59 -12.84 -1.76
CA GLN A 17 17.56 -11.99 -0.57
C GLN A 17 16.37 -11.02 -0.58
N HIS A 18 15.79 -10.74 -1.75
CA HIS A 18 14.53 -9.98 -1.85
C HIS A 18 13.34 -10.79 -1.32
N GLU A 19 13.33 -12.11 -1.54
CA GLU A 19 12.30 -13.00 -1.00
C GLU A 19 12.38 -13.10 0.52
N GLU A 20 13.60 -13.21 1.05
CA GLU A 20 13.87 -13.16 2.48
C GLU A 20 13.49 -11.80 3.06
N ALA A 21 13.81 -10.68 2.40
CA ALA A 21 13.40 -9.35 2.82
C ALA A 21 11.89 -9.13 2.82
N MET A 22 11.15 -9.74 1.88
CA MET A 22 9.68 -9.73 1.88
C MET A 22 9.09 -10.58 3.02
N ALA A 23 9.75 -11.69 3.37
CA ALA A 23 9.38 -12.53 4.51
C ALA A 23 9.64 -11.84 5.85
N THR A 24 10.84 -11.28 6.05
CA THR A 24 11.19 -10.47 7.22
C THR A 24 10.30 -9.22 7.33
N PHE A 25 9.88 -8.65 6.20
CA PHE A 25 8.97 -7.51 6.21
C PHE A 25 7.54 -7.89 6.59
N SER A 26 7.06 -9.09 6.25
CA SER A 26 5.77 -9.60 6.75
C SER A 26 5.76 -9.69 8.29
N GLU A 27 6.85 -10.21 8.87
CA GLU A 27 7.04 -10.22 10.34
C GLU A 27 7.17 -8.82 10.94
N ALA A 28 7.92 -7.92 10.29
CA ALA A 28 8.06 -6.53 10.73
C ALA A 28 6.72 -5.75 10.62
N ALA A 29 5.92 -6.01 9.59
CA ALA A 29 4.59 -5.42 9.44
C ALA A 29 3.61 -5.94 10.50
N LEU A 30 3.71 -7.24 10.87
CA LEU A 30 3.01 -7.82 12.02
C LEU A 30 3.45 -7.19 13.35
N GLN A 31 4.73 -6.90 13.53
CA GLN A 31 5.25 -6.18 14.70
C GLN A 31 4.81 -4.70 14.72
N LEU A 32 4.73 -4.03 13.56
CA LEU A 32 4.17 -2.68 13.45
C LEU A 32 2.67 -2.64 13.80
N MET A 33 1.92 -3.73 13.60
CA MET A 33 0.54 -3.86 14.08
C MET A 33 0.42 -3.96 15.61
N GLN A 34 1.52 -4.22 16.32
CA GLN A 34 1.57 -4.21 17.79
C GLN A 34 1.94 -2.84 18.37
N LEU A 35 2.13 -1.81 17.52
CA LEU A 35 2.41 -0.47 18.00
C LEU A 35 1.17 0.11 18.73
N PRO A 36 1.32 0.61 19.97
CA PRO A 36 0.22 1.16 20.77
C PRO A 36 -0.50 2.34 20.10
N ASP A 37 0.15 3.03 19.17
CA ASP A 37 -0.41 4.15 18.42
C ASP A 37 -1.50 3.73 17.42
N CYS A 38 -1.44 2.52 16.86
CA CYS A 38 -2.49 2.03 15.96
C CYS A 38 -3.71 1.50 16.72
N ALA A 39 -3.53 1.00 17.93
CA ALA A 39 -4.62 0.60 18.82
C ALA A 39 -5.34 1.82 19.43
N SER A 40 -4.60 2.86 19.81
CA SER A 40 -5.12 4.07 20.44
C SER A 40 -5.69 5.11 19.46
N ALA A 41 -5.22 5.19 18.21
CA ALA A 41 -5.75 6.11 17.21
C ALA A 41 -7.23 5.88 16.85
N THR A 42 -7.75 4.67 17.10
CA THR A 42 -9.17 4.33 16.93
C THR A 42 -10.07 4.96 18.01
N GLN A 43 -9.51 5.37 19.15
CA GLN A 43 -10.26 5.94 20.27
C GLN A 43 -10.29 7.49 20.29
N VAL A 44 -9.49 8.16 19.47
CA VAL A 44 -9.26 9.62 19.57
C VAL A 44 -10.04 10.44 18.53
N ILE A 45 -10.85 9.81 17.67
CA ILE A 45 -11.76 10.56 16.78
C ILE A 45 -13.18 10.46 17.35
N PRO A 46 -13.61 11.36 18.25
CA PRO A 46 -15.01 11.42 18.61
C PRO A 46 -15.83 11.76 17.36
N ALA A 47 -16.97 11.09 17.19
CA ALA A 47 -17.95 11.34 16.13
C ALA A 47 -18.62 12.74 16.21
N SER A 48 -18.05 13.68 16.96
CA SER A 48 -18.63 14.98 17.23
C SER A 48 -17.94 16.08 16.42
N GLU A 49 -18.31 16.21 15.16
CA GLU A 49 -18.13 17.46 14.41
C GLU A 49 -19.22 18.50 14.79
N ASN A 50 -20.00 18.29 15.88
CA ASN A 50 -21.24 19.04 16.13
C ASN A 50 -21.49 19.59 17.56
N LEU A 51 -20.50 19.72 18.44
CA LEU A 51 -20.72 20.41 19.74
C LEU A 51 -19.66 21.47 20.01
N LEU A 52 -20.00 22.72 19.69
CA LEU A 52 -19.35 23.91 20.25
C LEU A 52 -20.26 24.49 21.35
N PRO A 53 -19.80 24.59 22.61
CA PRO A 53 -20.45 25.43 23.60
C PRO A 53 -20.13 26.90 23.30
N SER A 54 -21.17 27.71 23.11
CA SER A 54 -21.05 29.16 23.05
C SER A 54 -20.73 29.71 24.44
N ALA A 55 -19.50 30.19 24.63
CA ALA A 55 -19.09 31.27 25.56
C ALA A 55 -17.72 30.98 26.20
N PHE A 56 -16.63 31.21 25.47
CA PHE A 56 -15.32 31.47 26.07
C PHE A 56 -14.50 32.41 25.19
N ASP A 57 -13.59 33.15 25.83
CA ASP A 57 -12.74 34.20 25.28
C ASP A 57 -12.09 33.82 23.94
N LYS A 58 -12.34 34.61 22.89
CA LYS A 58 -12.07 34.25 21.49
C LYS A 58 -10.58 33.97 21.20
N ASP A 59 -9.67 34.72 21.81
CA ASP A 59 -8.22 34.60 21.52
C ASP A 59 -7.55 33.38 22.18
N SER A 60 -8.00 32.99 23.38
CA SER A 60 -7.50 31.79 24.08
C SER A 60 -8.15 30.52 23.54
N SER A 61 -9.43 30.62 23.15
CA SER A 61 -10.17 29.55 22.47
C SER A 61 -9.55 29.22 21.13
N ASP A 62 -9.18 30.21 20.30
CA ASP A 62 -8.61 29.94 18.98
C ASP A 62 -7.25 29.22 19.04
N ARG A 63 -6.39 29.51 20.02
CA ARG A 63 -5.11 28.81 20.21
C ARG A 63 -5.30 27.38 20.74
N LEU A 64 -6.21 27.18 21.69
CA LEU A 64 -6.56 25.83 22.19
C LEU A 64 -7.24 25.00 21.10
N LEU A 65 -8.16 25.60 20.33
CA LEU A 65 -8.79 24.98 19.17
C LEU A 65 -7.78 24.71 18.06
N GLN A 66 -6.77 25.57 17.84
CA GLN A 66 -5.69 25.30 16.89
C GLN A 66 -4.80 24.15 17.36
N GLY A 67 -4.45 24.09 18.64
CA GLY A 67 -3.74 22.96 19.25
C GLY A 67 -4.51 21.65 19.06
N SER A 68 -5.77 21.61 19.48
CA SER A 68 -6.64 20.44 19.29
C SER A 68 -6.86 20.08 17.82
N ARG A 69 -6.99 21.07 16.92
CA ARG A 69 -7.09 20.82 15.46
C ARG A 69 -5.81 20.21 14.90
N MET A 70 -4.64 20.63 15.38
CA MET A 70 -3.36 20.08 14.97
C MET A 70 -3.21 18.64 15.47
N ASP A 71 -3.58 18.37 16.72
CA ASP A 71 -3.55 17.04 17.32
C ASP A 71 -4.51 16.06 16.63
N ILE A 72 -5.70 16.53 16.21
CA ILE A 72 -6.65 15.75 15.42
C ILE A 72 -6.09 15.43 14.04
N ARG A 73 -5.45 16.41 13.36
CA ARG A 73 -4.84 16.19 12.05
C ARG A 73 -3.69 15.18 12.11
N ILE A 74 -2.81 15.32 13.10
CA ILE A 74 -1.69 14.40 13.33
C ILE A 74 -2.23 13.00 13.62
N SER A 75 -3.22 12.87 14.51
CA SER A 75 -3.88 11.60 14.82
C SER A 75 -4.51 10.95 13.59
N ARG A 76 -5.19 11.74 12.74
CA ARG A 76 -5.78 11.24 11.48
C ARG A 76 -4.71 10.78 10.49
N GLN A 77 -3.59 11.49 10.38
CA GLN A 77 -2.47 11.07 9.52
C GLN A 77 -1.84 9.76 10.02
N ARG A 78 -1.63 9.63 11.33
CA ARG A 78 -1.14 8.39 11.95
C ARG A 78 -2.09 7.23 11.71
N LEU A 79 -3.40 7.44 11.89
CA LEU A 79 -4.42 6.44 11.61
C LEU A 79 -4.39 5.99 10.15
N LYS A 80 -4.32 6.93 9.19
CA LYS A 80 -4.19 6.60 7.76
C LYS A 80 -2.97 5.71 7.53
N LEU A 81 -1.82 6.08 8.08
CA LEU A 81 -0.58 5.32 7.94
C LEU A 81 -0.72 3.90 8.55
N CYS A 82 -1.28 3.78 9.75
CA CYS A 82 -1.57 2.49 10.39
C CYS A 82 -2.43 1.58 9.50
N VAL A 83 -3.49 2.12 8.89
CA VAL A 83 -4.34 1.36 7.97
C VAL A 83 -3.56 0.90 6.74
N GLN A 84 -2.69 1.75 6.18
CA GLN A 84 -1.84 1.36 5.05
C GLN A 84 -0.90 0.19 5.40
N TYR A 85 -0.28 0.19 6.58
CA TYR A 85 0.52 -0.94 7.05
C TYR A 85 -0.30 -2.20 7.30
N LYS A 86 -1.52 -2.07 7.83
CA LYS A 86 -2.44 -3.21 8.01
C LYS A 86 -2.82 -3.85 6.69
N LEU A 87 -3.09 -3.04 5.66
CA LEU A 87 -3.35 -3.52 4.31
C LEU A 87 -2.11 -4.19 3.70
N ALA A 88 -0.92 -3.61 3.91
CA ALA A 88 0.33 -4.22 3.47
C ALA A 88 0.52 -5.60 4.08
N ALA A 89 0.37 -5.73 5.40
CA ALA A 89 0.50 -7.00 6.12
C ALA A 89 -0.48 -8.05 5.60
N MET A 90 -1.75 -7.67 5.38
CA MET A 90 -2.77 -8.55 4.81
C MET A 90 -2.37 -9.04 3.40
N LEU A 91 -1.99 -8.12 2.51
CA LEU A 91 -1.60 -8.47 1.14
C LEU A 91 -0.36 -9.37 1.10
N LEU A 92 0.64 -9.07 1.92
CA LEU A 92 1.86 -9.88 2.03
C LEU A 92 1.58 -11.27 2.56
N GLY A 93 0.72 -11.39 3.58
CA GLY A 93 0.29 -12.69 4.10
C GLY A 93 -0.38 -13.54 3.00
N ARG A 94 -1.24 -12.93 2.16
CA ARG A 94 -1.85 -13.65 1.02
C ARG A 94 -0.84 -14.02 -0.05
N VAL A 95 0.10 -13.12 -0.38
CA VAL A 95 1.20 -13.43 -1.31
C VAL A 95 2.02 -14.63 -0.80
N GLN A 96 2.32 -14.70 0.50
CA GLN A 96 3.04 -15.81 1.11
C GLN A 96 2.26 -17.12 1.05
N GLN A 97 0.95 -17.09 1.30
CA GLN A 97 0.09 -18.28 1.23
C GLN A 97 0.01 -18.88 -0.19
N LEU A 98 0.03 -18.02 -1.21
CA LEU A 98 -0.05 -18.43 -2.62
C LEU A 98 1.31 -18.79 -3.21
N ARG A 99 2.42 -18.35 -2.57
CA ARG A 99 3.78 -18.70 -2.99
C ARG A 99 4.08 -20.15 -2.61
N LYS A 100 3.87 -21.03 -3.58
CA LYS A 100 4.33 -22.43 -3.53
C LYS A 100 5.70 -22.56 -4.21
N PRO A 101 6.50 -23.60 -3.88
CA PRO A 101 7.74 -23.88 -4.60
C PRO A 101 7.49 -24.03 -6.11
N PRO A 102 8.49 -23.78 -6.96
CA PRO A 102 8.34 -23.75 -8.43
C PRO A 102 7.73 -25.02 -9.04
N SER A 103 7.82 -26.16 -8.35
CA SER A 103 7.25 -27.45 -8.74
C SER A 103 5.74 -27.58 -8.47
N GLU A 104 5.15 -26.70 -7.67
CA GLU A 104 3.78 -26.82 -7.14
C GLU A 104 2.90 -25.59 -7.41
N GLY A 105 3.50 -24.46 -7.81
CA GLY A 105 2.78 -23.23 -8.11
C GLY A 105 2.10 -23.24 -9.48
N GLY A 106 0.78 -23.12 -9.50
CA GLY A 106 -0.01 -23.05 -10.73
C GLY A 106 0.13 -21.70 -11.44
N ALA A 107 -0.24 -21.65 -12.73
CA ALA A 107 -0.30 -20.39 -13.47
C ALA A 107 -1.28 -19.38 -12.83
N ALA A 108 -2.39 -19.86 -12.25
CA ALA A 108 -3.35 -19.04 -11.52
C ALA A 108 -2.75 -18.38 -10.27
N ASP A 109 -1.93 -19.12 -9.51
CA ASP A 109 -1.26 -18.60 -8.32
C ASP A 109 -0.29 -17.45 -8.70
N LYS A 110 0.46 -17.61 -9.81
CA LYS A 110 1.35 -16.56 -10.32
C LYS A 110 0.59 -15.30 -10.74
N VAL A 111 -0.57 -15.46 -11.38
CA VAL A 111 -1.44 -14.34 -11.74
C VAL A 111 -1.91 -13.61 -10.49
N GLU A 112 -2.43 -14.34 -9.51
CA GLU A 112 -2.94 -13.75 -8.27
C GLU A 112 -1.84 -13.07 -7.45
N VAL A 113 -0.68 -13.70 -7.30
CA VAL A 113 0.49 -13.10 -6.63
C VAL A 113 0.93 -11.81 -7.35
N SER A 114 0.92 -11.80 -8.69
CA SER A 114 1.26 -10.60 -9.46
C SER A 114 0.26 -9.46 -9.23
N ARG A 115 -1.03 -9.78 -9.09
CA ARG A 115 -2.12 -8.84 -8.81
C ARG A 115 -2.02 -8.26 -7.40
N LEU A 116 -1.89 -9.09 -6.38
CA LEU A 116 -1.71 -8.65 -4.98
C LEU A 116 -0.46 -7.76 -4.84
N SER A 117 0.60 -8.09 -5.57
CA SER A 117 1.83 -7.29 -5.56
C SER A 117 1.65 -5.92 -6.20
N ARG A 118 0.76 -5.77 -7.17
CA ARG A 118 0.39 -4.47 -7.72
C ARG A 118 -0.33 -3.63 -6.69
N HIS A 119 -1.26 -4.21 -5.91
CA HIS A 119 -1.91 -3.52 -4.80
C HIS A 119 -0.90 -3.04 -3.76
N LEU A 120 0.13 -3.83 -3.43
CA LEU A 120 1.20 -3.38 -2.53
C LEU A 120 1.89 -2.10 -3.03
N THR A 121 2.10 -1.94 -4.35
CA THR A 121 2.75 -0.73 -4.90
C THR A 121 1.91 0.54 -4.79
N SER A 122 0.59 0.42 -4.62
CA SER A 122 -0.32 1.58 -4.50
C SER A 122 -0.39 2.14 -3.08
N LEU A 123 0.05 1.36 -2.08
CA LEU A 123 0.02 1.76 -0.67
C LEU A 123 0.91 2.96 -0.36
N ARG A 124 0.46 3.78 0.59
CA ARG A 124 1.16 4.98 1.07
C ARG A 124 1.92 4.68 2.37
N VAL A 125 2.93 3.80 2.26
CA VAL A 125 3.89 3.49 3.33
C VAL A 125 5.20 4.27 3.12
N ASP A 126 6.11 4.21 4.10
CA ASP A 126 7.44 4.82 3.99
C ASP A 126 8.19 4.38 2.72
N ALA A 127 8.99 5.28 2.17
CA ALA A 127 9.73 5.09 0.92
C ALA A 127 10.59 3.81 0.91
N LYS A 128 11.26 3.51 2.03
CA LYS A 128 12.08 2.29 2.20
C LYS A 128 11.30 1.00 1.93
N TYR A 129 10.04 0.93 2.34
CA TYR A 129 9.19 -0.24 2.12
C TYR A 129 8.52 -0.21 0.75
N ARG A 130 8.16 0.98 0.28
CA ARG A 130 7.60 1.15 -1.06
C ARG A 130 8.55 0.61 -2.13
N ILE A 131 9.86 0.83 -2.02
CA ILE A 131 10.82 0.29 -2.99
C ILE A 131 10.87 -1.24 -2.94
N ILE A 132 10.77 -1.84 -1.75
CA ILE A 132 10.72 -3.29 -1.60
C ILE A 132 9.50 -3.86 -2.33
N TYR A 133 8.32 -3.24 -2.17
CA TYR A 133 7.10 -3.65 -2.86
C TYR A 133 7.19 -3.48 -4.37
N LEU A 134 7.76 -2.36 -4.85
CA LEU A 134 7.97 -2.13 -6.29
C LEU A 134 8.87 -3.21 -6.89
N ARG A 135 9.97 -3.58 -6.23
CA ARG A 135 10.85 -4.67 -6.68
C ARG A 135 10.14 -6.02 -6.71
N GLY A 136 9.36 -6.35 -5.67
CA GLY A 136 8.56 -7.57 -5.62
C GLY A 136 7.52 -7.61 -6.73
N ALA A 137 6.83 -6.50 -6.96
CA ALA A 137 5.85 -6.37 -8.03
C ALA A 137 6.49 -6.55 -9.41
N VAL A 138 7.69 -6.00 -9.67
CA VAL A 138 8.44 -6.27 -10.91
C VAL A 138 8.67 -7.77 -11.09
N HIS A 139 9.22 -8.43 -10.07
CA HIS A 139 9.54 -9.85 -10.14
C HIS A 139 8.29 -10.70 -10.43
N HIS A 140 7.25 -10.58 -9.60
CA HIS A 140 6.00 -11.35 -9.77
C HIS A 140 5.29 -11.07 -11.10
N ASN A 141 5.31 -9.81 -11.57
CA ASN A 141 4.69 -9.48 -12.84
C ASN A 141 5.50 -10.00 -14.03
N MET A 142 6.83 -10.08 -13.95
CA MET A 142 7.62 -10.77 -14.98
C MET A 142 7.31 -12.27 -15.02
N GLU A 143 7.15 -12.94 -13.87
CA GLU A 143 6.77 -14.36 -13.80
C GLU A 143 5.38 -14.63 -14.41
N ALA A 144 4.43 -13.71 -14.19
CA ALA A 144 3.09 -13.76 -14.78
C ALA A 144 3.02 -13.20 -16.23
N ARG A 145 4.18 -12.89 -16.85
CA ARG A 145 4.30 -12.33 -18.21
C ARG A 145 3.61 -10.97 -18.42
N ASN A 146 3.47 -10.19 -17.35
CA ASN A 146 3.01 -8.80 -17.35
C ASN A 146 4.19 -7.81 -17.50
N PHE A 147 4.95 -7.95 -18.58
CA PHE A 147 6.13 -7.15 -18.88
C PHE A 147 5.85 -5.64 -19.03
N GLY A 148 4.65 -5.25 -19.45
CA GLY A 148 4.28 -3.84 -19.57
C GLY A 148 4.21 -3.12 -18.22
N PHE A 149 3.58 -3.74 -17.21
CA PHE A 149 3.57 -3.24 -15.85
C PHE A 149 4.98 -3.26 -15.22
N ALA A 150 5.70 -4.37 -15.38
CA ALA A 150 7.06 -4.51 -14.85
C ALA A 150 8.01 -3.43 -15.43
N LYS A 151 7.91 -3.14 -16.74
CA LYS A 151 8.66 -2.08 -17.41
C LYS A 151 8.43 -0.71 -16.77
N ARG A 152 7.18 -0.26 -16.67
CA ARG A 152 6.84 1.06 -16.07
C ARG A 152 7.33 1.17 -14.62
N THR A 153 7.24 0.07 -13.88
CA THR A 153 7.71 0.00 -12.49
C THR A 153 9.23 0.09 -12.40
N LEU A 154 9.95 -0.56 -13.31
CA LEU A 154 11.42 -0.47 -13.41
C LEU A 154 11.88 0.93 -13.80
N GLU A 155 11.20 1.60 -14.73
CA GLU A 155 11.48 2.98 -15.11
C GLU A 155 11.33 3.93 -13.90
N LEU A 156 10.26 3.74 -13.10
CA LEU A 156 10.08 4.46 -11.84
C LEU A 156 11.22 4.18 -10.85
N LEU A 157 11.60 2.93 -10.65
CA LEU A 157 12.71 2.56 -9.75
C LEU A 157 14.05 3.16 -10.20
N ILE A 158 14.33 3.14 -11.52
CA ILE A 158 15.54 3.73 -12.10
C ILE A 158 15.58 5.25 -11.86
N SER A 159 14.43 5.93 -11.97
CA SER A 159 14.36 7.37 -11.74
C SER A 159 14.65 7.77 -10.29
N LYS A 160 14.35 6.88 -9.32
CA LYS A 160 14.45 7.16 -7.88
C LYS A 160 15.73 6.65 -7.21
N CYS A 161 16.27 5.53 -7.67
CA CYS A 161 17.44 4.93 -7.02
C CYS A 161 18.77 5.48 -7.52
N PRO A 162 19.84 5.42 -6.70
CA PRO A 162 21.18 5.86 -7.06
C PRO A 162 21.81 4.97 -8.15
N PRO A 163 22.84 5.47 -8.87
CA PRO A 163 23.43 4.80 -10.03
C PRO A 163 23.87 3.35 -9.81
N ALA A 164 24.39 3.03 -8.61
CA ALA A 164 24.84 1.68 -8.26
C ALA A 164 23.72 0.62 -8.40
N LEU A 165 22.48 0.98 -8.06
CA LEU A 165 21.31 0.09 -8.16
C LEU A 165 20.66 0.07 -9.55
N ARG A 166 20.86 1.12 -10.34
CA ARG A 166 20.26 1.24 -11.68
C ARG A 166 20.77 0.16 -12.63
N ALA A 167 21.99 -0.34 -12.45
CA ALA A 167 22.58 -1.34 -13.33
C ALA A 167 21.76 -2.64 -13.38
N GLY A 168 21.38 -3.19 -12.21
CA GLY A 168 20.53 -4.38 -12.12
C GLY A 168 19.14 -4.16 -12.73
N PHE A 169 18.51 -3.03 -12.44
CA PHE A 169 17.21 -2.69 -13.00
C PHE A 169 17.23 -2.50 -14.53
N LYS A 170 18.31 -1.95 -15.09
CA LYS A 170 18.47 -1.82 -16.56
C LYS A 170 18.54 -3.18 -17.25
N VAL A 171 19.15 -4.20 -16.63
CA VAL A 171 19.15 -5.57 -17.17
C VAL A 171 17.74 -6.15 -17.20
N GLN A 172 16.96 -5.99 -16.13
CA GLN A 172 15.57 -6.43 -16.09
C GLN A 172 14.68 -5.64 -17.07
N LEU A 173 14.96 -4.34 -17.27
CA LEU A 173 14.23 -3.48 -18.19
C LEU A 173 14.36 -3.97 -19.63
N LYS A 174 15.58 -4.29 -20.07
CA LYS A 174 15.83 -4.87 -21.40
C LYS A 174 15.05 -6.17 -21.63
N LYS A 175 14.93 -7.02 -20.60
CA LYS A 175 14.11 -8.24 -20.67
C LYS A 175 12.63 -7.92 -20.85
N CYS A 176 12.12 -6.87 -20.22
CA CYS A 176 10.72 -6.45 -20.41
C CYS A 176 10.47 -5.87 -21.81
N GLU A 177 11.46 -5.15 -22.37
CA GLU A 177 11.38 -4.57 -23.71
C GLU A 177 11.35 -5.63 -24.82
N SER A 178 12.10 -6.72 -24.67
CA SER A 178 12.14 -7.81 -25.65
C SER A 178 10.85 -8.63 -25.74
N HIS A 179 9.93 -8.50 -24.78
CA HIS A 179 8.67 -9.25 -24.71
C HIS A 179 7.44 -8.37 -24.98
N SER A 180 7.61 -7.31 -25.79
CA SER A 180 6.54 -6.47 -26.33
C SER A 180 5.50 -6.02 -25.28
N ALA A 181 5.92 -5.40 -24.18
CA ALA A 181 5.07 -4.77 -23.16
C ALA A 181 3.76 -5.52 -22.81
N SER A 182 3.77 -6.86 -22.84
CA SER A 182 2.57 -7.67 -22.63
C SER A 182 2.03 -7.49 -21.22
N ASN A 183 0.71 -7.51 -21.06
CA ASN A 183 0.02 -7.48 -19.77
C ASN A 183 -1.01 -8.60 -19.74
N SER A 184 -0.56 -9.84 -20.02
CA SER A 184 -1.42 -10.99 -20.33
C SER A 184 -2.47 -11.31 -19.26
N SER A 185 -2.21 -10.96 -18.00
CA SER A 185 -3.10 -11.25 -16.88
C SER A 185 -3.63 -10.00 -16.15
N VAL A 186 -3.44 -8.82 -16.74
CA VAL A 186 -3.89 -7.54 -16.17
C VAL A 186 -4.95 -6.91 -17.07
N PRO A 187 -6.20 -6.75 -16.59
CA PRO A 187 -7.20 -5.94 -17.27
C PRO A 187 -6.69 -4.51 -17.50
N PRO A 188 -6.84 -3.94 -18.72
CA PRO A 188 -6.38 -2.59 -19.03
C PRO A 188 -6.97 -1.48 -18.14
N SER A 189 -8.17 -1.69 -17.62
CA SER A 189 -8.90 -0.77 -16.73
C SER A 189 -8.54 -0.91 -15.25
N GLU A 190 -7.71 -1.89 -14.88
CA GLU A 190 -7.47 -2.20 -13.47
C GLU A 190 -6.61 -1.12 -12.79
N ASN A 191 -7.21 -0.40 -11.85
CA ASN A 191 -6.50 0.50 -10.95
C ASN A 191 -6.03 -0.27 -9.70
N ALA A 192 -4.70 -0.41 -9.55
CA ALA A 192 -4.10 -1.11 -8.43
C ALA A 192 -4.36 -0.48 -7.04
N ALA A 193 -4.87 0.76 -6.97
CA ALA A 193 -5.29 1.40 -5.73
C ALA A 193 -6.73 1.05 -5.30
N LEU A 194 -7.52 0.46 -6.20
CA LEU A 194 -8.93 0.12 -5.99
C LEU A 194 -9.09 -1.39 -5.80
N PHE A 195 -9.00 -1.79 -4.53
CA PHE A 195 -9.22 -3.15 -4.10
C PHE A 195 -9.98 -3.17 -2.79
N ASP A 196 -10.74 -4.24 -2.57
CA ASP A 196 -11.44 -4.47 -1.32
C ASP A 196 -10.46 -4.66 -0.18
N SER A 197 -10.60 -3.86 0.88
CA SER A 197 -9.64 -3.80 1.98
C SER A 197 -9.72 -5.00 2.92
N GLN A 198 -10.72 -5.87 2.76
CA GLN A 198 -10.86 -7.15 3.48
C GLN A 198 -10.49 -8.34 2.60
N THR A 199 -10.98 -8.39 1.35
CA THR A 199 -10.81 -9.55 0.46
C THR A 199 -9.65 -9.40 -0.53
N ALA A 200 -9.05 -8.21 -0.63
CA ALA A 200 -8.06 -7.83 -1.65
C ALA A 200 -8.52 -8.05 -3.09
N GLU A 201 -9.81 -8.26 -3.36
CA GLU A 201 -10.35 -8.41 -4.70
C GLU A 201 -10.45 -7.06 -5.41
N ILE A 202 -10.44 -7.08 -6.75
CA ILE A 202 -10.63 -5.87 -7.54
C ILE A 202 -12.06 -5.36 -7.30
N LEU A 203 -12.19 -4.06 -7.10
CA LEU A 203 -13.50 -3.44 -6.96
C LEU A 203 -14.17 -3.23 -8.31
N GLY A 204 -15.47 -3.50 -8.34
CA GLY A 204 -16.33 -3.20 -9.48
C GLY A 204 -16.66 -1.71 -9.59
N GLN A 205 -17.67 -1.40 -10.39
CA GLN A 205 -18.14 -0.02 -10.59
C GLN A 205 -18.65 0.60 -9.29
N ASP A 206 -19.37 -0.17 -8.48
CA ASP A 206 -19.90 0.27 -7.19
C ASP A 206 -19.01 -0.21 -6.04
N PHE A 207 -18.62 0.73 -5.19
CA PHE A 207 -17.83 0.45 -3.99
C PHE A 207 -18.03 1.53 -2.93
N PHE A 208 -17.53 1.27 -1.73
CA PHE A 208 -17.61 2.15 -0.57
C PHE A 208 -16.21 2.58 -0.15
N THR A 209 -16.03 3.86 0.19
CA THR A 209 -14.76 4.41 0.66
C THR A 209 -14.92 4.94 2.09
N CYS A 210 -13.99 4.59 2.97
CA CYS A 210 -13.94 5.18 4.29
C CYS A 210 -13.57 6.67 4.21
N THR A 211 -14.39 7.52 4.83
CA THR A 211 -14.19 8.97 4.87
C THR A 211 -12.92 9.39 5.62
N VAL A 212 -12.36 8.53 6.48
CA VAL A 212 -11.20 8.83 7.32
C VAL A 212 -9.92 8.16 6.82
N CYS A 213 -9.89 6.84 6.71
CA CYS A 213 -8.67 6.10 6.33
C CYS A 213 -8.55 5.80 4.83
N GLU A 214 -9.57 6.13 4.03
CA GLU A 214 -9.59 5.91 2.57
C GLU A 214 -9.51 4.43 2.15
N ALA A 215 -9.79 3.49 3.07
CA ALA A 215 -9.96 2.08 2.73
C ALA A 215 -11.24 1.88 1.90
N HIS A 216 -11.18 0.97 0.94
CA HIS A 216 -12.29 0.67 0.03
C HIS A 216 -12.93 -0.68 0.32
N PHE A 217 -14.23 -0.82 0.08
CA PHE A 217 -15.02 -2.02 0.34
C PHE A 217 -16.02 -2.27 -0.79
N SER A 218 -16.18 -3.52 -1.19
CA SER A 218 -17.15 -3.98 -2.18
C SER A 218 -18.58 -3.97 -1.66
N GLN A 219 -18.75 -4.11 -0.34
CA GLN A 219 -20.04 -4.20 0.31
C GLN A 219 -20.26 -3.05 1.30
N ALA A 220 -21.53 -2.69 1.49
CA ALA A 220 -21.92 -1.74 2.51
C ALA A 220 -21.65 -2.34 3.90
N LEU A 221 -20.87 -1.62 4.72
CA LEU A 221 -20.67 -1.93 6.12
C LEU A 221 -21.29 -0.83 6.98
N THR A 222 -21.67 -1.18 8.21
CA THR A 222 -22.18 -0.22 9.20
C THR A 222 -21.11 0.82 9.58
N ALA A 223 -19.84 0.42 9.56
CA ALA A 223 -18.68 1.26 9.81
C ALA A 223 -17.44 0.65 9.13
N CYS A 224 -16.40 1.46 8.93
CA CYS A 224 -15.13 1.00 8.37
C CYS A 224 -14.48 -0.07 9.27
N ALA A 225 -14.20 -1.24 8.70
CA ALA A 225 -13.55 -2.35 9.41
C ALA A 225 -12.12 -2.05 9.92
N HIS A 226 -11.50 -0.96 9.48
CA HIS A 226 -10.15 -0.57 9.92
C HIS A 226 -10.13 0.54 10.97
N CYS A 227 -11.13 1.43 10.99
CA CYS A 227 -11.11 2.60 11.88
C CYS A 227 -12.47 3.02 12.46
N GLY A 228 -13.54 2.26 12.22
CA GLY A 228 -14.88 2.53 12.74
C GLY A 228 -15.59 3.75 12.16
N SER A 229 -14.97 4.48 11.23
CA SER A 229 -15.56 5.68 10.62
C SER A 229 -16.58 5.35 9.53
N GLN A 230 -17.42 6.32 9.18
CA GLN A 230 -18.45 6.17 8.14
C GLN A 230 -17.88 5.90 6.75
N LEU A 231 -18.66 5.19 5.95
CA LEU A 231 -18.38 4.89 4.55
C LEU A 231 -19.23 5.76 3.63
N LYS A 232 -18.67 6.15 2.48
CA LYS A 232 -19.36 6.84 1.40
C LYS A 232 -19.44 5.92 0.19
N SER A 233 -20.58 5.86 -0.48
CA SER A 233 -20.73 5.12 -1.75
C SER A 233 -20.12 5.87 -2.92
N HIS A 234 -19.57 5.12 -3.87
CA HIS A 234 -18.95 5.60 -5.09
C HIS A 234 -19.38 4.73 -6.27
N HIS A 235 -19.53 5.36 -7.44
CA HIS A 235 -19.77 4.71 -8.72
C HIS A 235 -18.69 5.16 -9.71
N GLN A 236 -17.96 4.21 -10.31
CA GLN A 236 -17.02 4.45 -11.40
C GLN A 236 -17.77 4.37 -12.74
N GLY A 237 -17.90 5.53 -13.40
CA GLY A 237 -18.42 5.66 -14.76
C GLY A 237 -17.37 5.46 -15.84
#